data_AF-A0A848UQM5-F1
#
_entry.id   AF-A0A848UQM5-F1
#
_cell.length_a   1.000
_cell.length_b   1.000
_cell.length_c   1.000
_cell.angle_alpha   90.00
_cell.angle_beta   90.00
_cell.angle_gamma   90.00
#
_symmetry.space_group_name_H-M   'P 1'
#
loop_
_entity.id
_entity.type
_entity.pdbx_description
1 polymer ?
#
loop_
_entity_poly.entity_id
_entity_poly.type
_entity_poly.pdbx_seq_one_letter_code
_entity_poly.pdbx_strand_id
1 'polypeptide(L)'
;MRNISILLIIALTFSCGQNKKNGTEESTINMEYIDSMYAINTEFKIGDVRRYGVEPSKSIGQHPKLLKDKLEVLLDISELGIELYFPKGVYDRTFNIDNRKNVNLVADSAIFTGAVNIKNSIDIKIEGTITSLSRFYTQNSSDIDINTIVTKTDTLIKGNTLRSTGCSIHGGSHNVSIKKAHIFDSGSGSELYKYIKGGFLIHGHNNEPTNIKVDTVIVESSDRHGAYLSGEDIDIKFLHIKQFGIGTADNMAPMEGGIEGEQKNFAGIWIKNCHNSFIDYARVDLKNSGGTYSVNFDIGEDFRPTVIEDLLISGVELKPDLDKRIFSRTGVKYYNLTEN
;
A
#
# COMPACT_ATOMS: atom_id res chain seq x y z
N MET A 1 1.16 66.88 67.58
CA MET A 1 -0.06 67.56 67.06
C MET A 1 -0.69 66.64 66.01
N ARG A 2 -2.02 66.39 66.07
CA ARG A 2 -2.86 65.63 65.10
C ARG A 2 -2.36 64.20 64.78
N ASN A 3 -2.88 63.09 65.33
CA ASN A 3 -4.23 62.51 65.40
C ASN A 3 -4.90 62.19 64.05
N ILE A 4 -5.56 61.00 64.00
CA ILE A 4 -6.41 60.41 62.92
C ILE A 4 -5.57 59.81 61.76
N SER A 5 -5.72 58.58 61.23
CA SER A 5 -6.47 57.32 61.53
C SER A 5 -5.96 56.21 60.55
N ILE A 6 -6.28 54.90 60.59
CA ILE A 6 -7.22 54.10 61.40
C ILE A 6 -6.71 52.64 61.67
N LEU A 7 -7.58 51.84 62.30
CA LEU A 7 -7.52 50.45 62.81
C LEU A 7 -7.93 49.35 61.77
N LEU A 8 -7.34 48.14 61.83
CA LEU A 8 -7.88 46.76 61.58
C LEU A 8 -6.81 45.83 60.95
N ILE A 9 -6.35 44.74 61.61
CA ILE A 9 -6.96 43.40 61.85
C ILE A 9 -6.68 42.38 60.72
N ILE A 10 -5.78 41.44 61.05
CA ILE A 10 -5.81 39.97 60.86
C ILE A 10 -6.42 39.42 59.55
N ALA A 11 -5.56 38.77 58.75
CA ALA A 11 -5.81 37.43 58.23
C ALA A 11 -4.49 36.71 57.91
N LEU A 12 -4.21 35.61 58.62
CA LEU A 12 -3.25 34.60 58.17
C LEU A 12 -3.87 33.81 57.03
N THR A 13 -3.29 33.84 55.84
CA THR A 13 -3.49 32.78 54.84
C THR A 13 -2.15 32.27 54.35
N PHE A 14 -1.75 31.12 54.88
CA PHE A 14 -0.88 30.20 54.18
C PHE A 14 -1.53 29.89 52.82
N SER A 15 -0.98 30.43 51.73
CA SER A 15 -1.22 29.85 50.42
C SER A 15 -0.04 28.93 50.11
N CYS A 16 -0.22 27.64 50.41
CA CYS A 16 0.60 26.62 49.77
C CYS A 16 0.41 26.77 48.26
N GLY A 17 1.46 27.18 47.56
CA GLY A 17 1.52 27.06 46.11
C GLY A 17 1.43 25.58 45.74
N GLN A 18 0.20 25.08 45.59
CA GLN A 18 -0.03 23.78 44.99
C GLN A 18 0.50 23.87 43.56
N ASN A 19 1.70 23.31 43.36
CA ASN A 19 2.10 22.81 42.06
C ASN A 19 1.07 21.77 41.65
N LYS A 20 -0.02 22.22 41.02
CA LYS A 20 -0.83 21.40 40.15
C LYS A 20 0.11 20.92 39.06
N LYS A 21 0.68 19.74 39.28
CA LYS A 21 0.95 18.82 38.20
C LYS A 21 -0.38 18.68 37.47
N ASN A 22 -0.54 19.42 36.38
CA ASN A 22 -1.44 19.02 35.33
C ASN A 22 -0.85 17.73 34.78
N GLY A 23 -1.12 16.62 35.47
CA GLY A 23 -1.17 15.35 34.80
C GLY A 23 -2.21 15.53 33.71
N THR A 24 -1.75 15.53 32.47
CA THR A 24 -2.56 14.96 31.42
C THR A 24 -2.86 13.54 31.87
N GLU A 25 -4.02 13.35 32.48
CA GLU A 25 -4.65 12.04 32.51
C GLU A 25 -4.78 11.64 31.05
N GLU A 26 -3.86 10.79 30.58
CA GLU A 26 -4.16 9.92 29.45
C GLU A 26 -5.42 9.16 29.88
N SER A 27 -6.57 9.58 29.35
CA SER A 27 -7.83 8.91 29.59
C SER A 27 -7.66 7.48 29.08
N THR A 28 -7.45 6.54 30.01
CA THR A 28 -7.22 5.14 29.67
C THR A 28 -8.44 4.65 28.91
N ILE A 29 -8.25 4.44 27.61
CA ILE A 29 -9.34 4.14 26.69
C ILE A 29 -10.02 2.85 27.17
N ASN A 30 -11.27 2.98 27.62
CA ASN A 30 -12.01 1.83 28.11
C ASN A 30 -12.52 1.01 26.91
N MET A 31 -11.68 0.07 26.48
CA MET A 31 -11.96 -0.84 25.36
C MET A 31 -13.24 -1.66 25.56
N GLU A 32 -13.58 -2.05 26.80
CA GLU A 32 -14.82 -2.78 27.09
C GLU A 32 -16.05 -1.90 26.85
N TYR A 33 -15.99 -0.62 27.24
CA TYR A 33 -17.07 0.33 26.98
C TYR A 33 -17.26 0.58 25.49
N ILE A 34 -16.18 0.85 24.75
CA ILE A 34 -16.23 1.00 23.28
C ILE A 34 -16.86 -0.24 22.66
N ASP A 35 -16.27 -1.41 22.93
CA ASP A 35 -16.73 -2.68 22.39
C ASP A 35 -18.22 -2.95 22.64
N SER A 36 -18.73 -2.63 23.84
CA SER A 36 -20.14 -2.83 24.20
C SER A 36 -21.13 -2.11 23.27
N MET A 37 -20.72 -1.00 22.65
CA MET A 37 -21.53 -0.22 21.69
C MET A 37 -21.65 -0.92 20.33
N TYR A 38 -20.67 -1.74 19.94
CA TYR A 38 -20.54 -2.35 18.61
C TYR A 38 -20.70 -3.88 18.62
N ALA A 39 -20.59 -4.56 19.76
CA ALA A 39 -20.65 -6.02 19.81
C ALA A 39 -22.03 -6.56 19.34
N ILE A 40 -21.96 -7.58 18.47
CA ILE A 40 -23.10 -8.37 17.98
C ILE A 40 -23.05 -9.79 18.57
N ASN A 41 -21.91 -10.48 18.48
CA ASN A 41 -21.69 -11.76 19.13
C ASN A 41 -20.55 -11.67 20.15
N THR A 42 -20.89 -11.72 21.44
CA THR A 42 -19.94 -11.57 22.55
C THR A 42 -19.07 -12.80 22.83
N GLU A 43 -19.29 -13.93 22.13
CA GLU A 43 -18.48 -15.16 22.25
C GLU A 43 -17.06 -15.00 21.67
N PHE A 44 -16.90 -14.13 20.66
CA PHE A 44 -15.59 -13.82 20.07
C PHE A 44 -14.86 -12.77 20.91
N LYS A 45 -13.51 -12.78 20.90
CA LYS A 45 -12.72 -11.78 21.64
C LYS A 45 -12.92 -10.37 21.09
N ILE A 46 -12.71 -9.35 21.94
CA ILE A 46 -12.62 -7.95 21.48
C ILE A 46 -11.56 -7.86 20.37
N GLY A 47 -11.85 -7.11 19.30
CA GLY A 47 -11.01 -7.01 18.11
C GLY A 47 -11.27 -8.07 17.03
N ASP A 48 -11.78 -9.26 17.37
CA ASP A 48 -12.15 -10.27 16.36
C ASP A 48 -13.31 -9.76 15.51
N VAL A 49 -13.11 -9.64 14.19
CA VAL A 49 -14.10 -9.01 13.30
C VAL A 49 -15.46 -9.73 13.29
N ARG A 50 -15.50 -11.01 13.70
CA ARG A 50 -16.74 -11.79 13.85
C ARG A 50 -17.59 -11.32 15.04
N ARG A 51 -16.97 -10.75 16.08
CA ARG A 51 -17.67 -10.08 17.21
C ARG A 51 -18.61 -8.98 16.72
N TYR A 52 -18.19 -8.28 15.68
CA TYR A 52 -18.92 -7.18 15.01
C TYR A 52 -19.68 -7.65 13.76
N GLY A 53 -19.83 -8.97 13.60
CA GLY A 53 -20.64 -9.63 12.57
C GLY A 53 -20.05 -9.62 11.16
N VAL A 54 -18.73 -9.42 11.02
CA VAL A 54 -17.99 -9.63 9.77
C VAL A 54 -17.40 -11.03 9.80
N GLU A 55 -18.01 -11.95 9.08
CA GLU A 55 -17.61 -13.36 9.07
C GLU A 55 -17.13 -13.78 7.68
N PRO A 56 -16.11 -14.66 7.58
CA PRO A 56 -15.70 -15.21 6.31
C PRO A 56 -16.81 -16.09 5.71
N SER A 57 -16.88 -16.11 4.37
CA SER A 57 -17.85 -16.82 3.55
C SER A 57 -19.32 -16.45 3.81
N LYS A 58 -19.58 -15.29 4.43
CA LYS A 58 -20.91 -14.70 4.62
C LYS A 58 -20.99 -13.32 3.99
N SER A 59 -22.21 -12.86 3.68
CA SER A 59 -22.42 -11.51 3.15
C SER A 59 -22.16 -10.45 4.22
N ILE A 60 -21.42 -9.41 3.84
CA ILE A 60 -21.05 -8.31 4.73
C ILE A 60 -21.95 -7.12 4.39
N GLY A 61 -23.06 -7.02 5.10
CA GLY A 61 -24.03 -5.92 5.01
C GLY A 61 -23.85 -4.86 6.10
N GLN A 62 -24.96 -4.22 6.49
CA GLN A 62 -24.99 -3.22 7.57
C GLN A 62 -24.96 -3.86 8.96
N HIS A 63 -24.46 -3.10 9.93
CA HIS A 63 -24.51 -3.40 11.35
C HIS A 63 -25.94 -3.21 11.87
N PRO A 64 -26.55 -4.21 12.57
CA PRO A 64 -27.99 -4.22 12.87
C PRO A 64 -28.47 -3.11 13.80
N LYS A 65 -27.62 -2.65 14.75
CA LYS A 65 -27.95 -1.53 15.66
C LYS A 65 -27.68 -0.15 15.04
N LEU A 66 -26.48 0.04 14.48
CA LEU A 66 -25.98 1.32 13.98
C LEU A 66 -26.41 1.69 12.55
N LEU A 67 -26.91 0.72 11.77
CA LEU A 67 -27.30 0.86 10.35
C LEU A 67 -26.17 1.34 9.40
N LYS A 68 -24.93 1.42 9.91
CA LYS A 68 -23.70 1.70 9.15
C LYS A 68 -23.14 0.42 8.53
N ASP A 69 -22.38 0.52 7.45
CA ASP A 69 -21.67 -0.62 6.85
C ASP A 69 -20.73 -1.28 7.89
N LYS A 70 -20.71 -2.62 7.94
CA LYS A 70 -19.93 -3.31 8.97
C LYS A 70 -18.41 -3.09 8.85
N LEU A 71 -17.84 -2.95 7.65
CA LEU A 71 -16.41 -2.66 7.50
C LEU A 71 -16.09 -1.24 7.97
N GLU A 72 -16.97 -0.29 7.69
CA GLU A 72 -16.84 1.09 8.21
C GLU A 72 -16.95 1.14 9.74
N VAL A 73 -17.77 0.27 10.35
CA VAL A 73 -17.85 0.09 11.81
C VAL A 73 -16.57 -0.52 12.37
N LEU A 74 -15.96 -1.52 11.72
CA LEU A 74 -14.67 -2.06 12.13
C LEU A 74 -13.60 -0.95 12.15
N LEU A 75 -13.59 -0.09 11.14
CA LEU A 75 -12.65 1.03 11.07
C LEU A 75 -12.88 2.01 12.23
N ASP A 76 -14.13 2.44 12.48
CA ASP A 76 -14.45 3.30 13.63
C ASP A 76 -13.91 2.73 14.97
N ILE A 77 -14.05 1.41 15.17
CA ILE A 77 -13.55 0.69 16.36
C ILE A 77 -12.01 0.72 16.43
N SER A 78 -11.34 0.62 15.29
CA SER A 78 -9.88 0.64 15.20
C SER A 78 -9.28 2.01 15.44
N GLU A 79 -9.91 3.08 14.93
CA GLU A 79 -9.49 4.47 15.21
C GLU A 79 -9.58 4.81 16.71
N LEU A 80 -10.43 4.08 17.46
CA LEU A 80 -10.54 4.14 18.91
C LEU A 80 -9.54 3.22 19.66
N GLY A 81 -8.56 2.64 18.96
CA GLY A 81 -7.44 1.90 19.55
C GLY A 81 -7.62 0.39 19.72
N ILE A 82 -8.71 -0.21 19.20
CA ILE A 82 -8.89 -1.67 19.20
C ILE A 82 -8.28 -2.27 17.94
N GLU A 83 -7.26 -3.13 18.11
CA GLU A 83 -6.67 -3.89 16.99
C GLU A 83 -7.69 -4.87 16.41
N LEU A 84 -7.86 -4.86 15.08
CA LEU A 84 -8.80 -5.73 14.38
C LEU A 84 -8.14 -7.04 13.95
N TYR A 85 -8.68 -8.18 14.39
CA TYR A 85 -8.23 -9.50 13.97
C TYR A 85 -9.16 -10.08 12.90
N PHE A 86 -8.67 -10.17 11.66
CA PHE A 86 -9.32 -10.88 10.55
C PHE A 86 -8.81 -12.33 10.50
N PRO A 87 -9.59 -13.33 10.95
CA PRO A 87 -9.24 -14.74 10.80
C PRO A 87 -9.18 -15.17 9.34
N LYS A 88 -8.52 -16.30 9.08
CA LYS A 88 -8.46 -16.92 7.76
C LYS A 88 -9.84 -17.13 7.14
N GLY A 89 -10.01 -16.65 5.90
CA GLY A 89 -11.19 -16.91 5.09
C GLY A 89 -11.39 -15.91 3.97
N VAL A 90 -12.51 -16.07 3.24
CA VAL A 90 -12.91 -15.20 2.13
C VAL A 90 -13.93 -14.18 2.62
N TYR A 91 -13.68 -12.90 2.40
CA TYR A 91 -14.56 -11.79 2.72
C TYR A 91 -15.09 -11.20 1.41
N ASP A 92 -16.39 -11.33 1.15
CA ASP A 92 -16.98 -10.95 -0.13
C ASP A 92 -17.26 -9.45 -0.25
N ARG A 93 -16.19 -8.65 -0.20
CA ARG A 93 -16.19 -7.19 -0.27
C ARG A 93 -14.89 -6.63 -0.83
N THR A 94 -14.98 -5.40 -1.34
CA THR A 94 -13.87 -4.44 -1.33
C THR A 94 -13.71 -3.88 0.09
N PHE A 95 -12.48 -3.82 0.58
CA PHE A 95 -12.12 -3.18 1.85
C PHE A 95 -11.50 -1.81 1.55
N ASN A 96 -12.15 -0.74 2.01
CA ASN A 96 -11.70 0.63 1.83
C ASN A 96 -11.31 1.20 3.19
N ILE A 97 -10.06 1.62 3.33
CA ILE A 97 -9.57 2.47 4.41
C ILE A 97 -9.45 3.86 3.77
N ASP A 98 -10.54 4.65 3.80
CA ASP A 98 -10.63 5.95 3.12
C ASP A 98 -10.95 7.06 4.15
N ASN A 99 -10.08 8.08 4.24
CA ASN A 99 -10.14 9.15 5.24
C ASN A 99 -10.08 8.65 6.71
N ARG A 100 -9.23 7.65 7.00
CA ARG A 100 -9.09 7.04 8.33
C ARG A 100 -7.72 7.27 8.96
N LYS A 101 -7.64 7.17 10.29
CA LYS A 101 -6.42 7.38 11.07
C LYS A 101 -6.22 6.37 12.21
N ASN A 102 -4.98 5.92 12.45
CA ASN A 102 -4.59 4.99 13.52
C ASN A 102 -5.22 3.58 13.39
N VAL A 103 -5.42 3.08 12.16
CA VAL A 103 -6.06 1.78 11.93
C VAL A 103 -5.04 0.66 12.05
N ASN A 104 -5.24 -0.21 13.03
CA ASN A 104 -4.37 -1.36 13.30
C ASN A 104 -5.13 -2.67 13.08
N LEU A 105 -4.62 -3.54 12.21
CA LEU A 105 -5.23 -4.85 11.96
C LEU A 105 -4.22 -5.97 11.73
N VAL A 106 -4.63 -7.19 12.08
CA VAL A 106 -3.91 -8.45 11.88
C VAL A 106 -4.73 -9.32 10.93
N ALA A 107 -4.17 -9.67 9.78
CA ALA A 107 -4.79 -10.54 8.78
C ALA A 107 -4.17 -11.93 8.80
N ASP A 108 -4.87 -12.93 9.35
CA ASP A 108 -4.48 -14.34 9.32
C ASP A 108 -4.80 -14.95 7.94
N SER A 109 -4.11 -14.50 6.88
CA SER A 109 -4.41 -14.91 5.49
C SER A 109 -5.85 -14.58 5.07
N ALA A 110 -6.34 -13.39 5.40
CA ALA A 110 -7.66 -12.90 4.99
C ALA A 110 -7.68 -12.59 3.47
N ILE A 111 -8.73 -13.05 2.77
CA ILE A 111 -8.88 -12.89 1.31
C ILE A 111 -10.10 -12.03 1.02
N PHE A 112 -9.90 -10.83 0.47
CA PHE A 112 -10.99 -9.97 0.00
C PHE A 112 -11.29 -10.24 -1.48
N THR A 113 -12.56 -10.44 -1.84
CA THR A 113 -12.97 -10.62 -3.25
C THR A 113 -12.81 -9.33 -4.06
N GLY A 114 -13.02 -8.19 -3.41
CA GLY A 114 -12.81 -6.87 -3.98
C GLY A 114 -11.38 -6.35 -3.82
N ALA A 115 -11.24 -5.05 -4.00
CA ALA A 115 -9.97 -4.35 -3.80
C ALA A 115 -9.65 -4.19 -2.30
N VAL A 116 -8.38 -4.00 -1.98
CA VAL A 116 -7.94 -3.39 -0.72
C VAL A 116 -7.39 -2.01 -1.07
N ASN A 117 -8.05 -0.95 -0.62
CA ASN A 117 -7.67 0.43 -0.90
C ASN A 117 -7.33 1.16 0.41
N ILE A 118 -6.21 1.91 0.43
CA ILE A 118 -5.86 2.86 1.50
C ILE A 118 -5.78 4.24 0.87
N LYS A 119 -6.65 5.17 1.26
CA LYS A 119 -6.72 6.50 0.64
C LYS A 119 -6.92 7.60 1.66
N ASN A 120 -6.29 8.75 1.45
CA ASN A 120 -6.47 9.93 2.30
C ASN A 120 -6.28 9.62 3.80
N SER A 121 -5.45 8.63 4.13
CA SER A 121 -5.39 7.99 5.45
C SER A 121 -3.98 8.04 6.03
N ILE A 122 -3.86 7.94 7.35
CA ILE A 122 -2.58 8.09 8.06
C ILE A 122 -2.45 7.09 9.22
N ASP A 123 -1.25 6.58 9.49
CA ASP A 123 -0.98 5.63 10.58
C ASP A 123 -1.83 4.36 10.41
N ILE A 124 -1.54 3.59 9.35
CA ILE A 124 -2.28 2.39 8.96
C ILE A 124 -1.37 1.18 8.98
N LYS A 125 -1.65 0.24 9.88
CA LYS A 125 -0.84 -0.96 10.09
C LYS A 125 -1.59 -2.24 9.76
N ILE A 126 -1.00 -3.06 8.89
CA ILE A 126 -1.53 -4.37 8.47
C ILE A 126 -0.48 -5.45 8.73
N GLU A 127 -0.62 -6.17 9.84
CA GLU A 127 0.20 -7.34 10.14
C GLU A 127 -0.36 -8.63 9.52
N GLY A 128 0.49 -9.64 9.37
CA GLY A 128 0.13 -10.91 8.74
C GLY A 128 0.07 -10.83 7.20
N THR A 129 -0.91 -11.50 6.59
CA THR A 129 -1.09 -11.58 5.14
C THR A 129 -2.49 -11.14 4.75
N ILE A 130 -2.59 -10.03 4.02
CA ILE A 130 -3.81 -9.58 3.37
C ILE A 130 -3.77 -9.93 1.89
N THR A 131 -4.82 -10.61 1.41
CA THR A 131 -4.97 -11.00 0.00
C THR A 131 -6.12 -10.24 -0.63
N SER A 132 -5.92 -9.74 -1.86
CA SER A 132 -7.00 -9.19 -2.70
C SER A 132 -7.13 -9.99 -4.00
N LEU A 133 -8.38 -10.33 -4.36
CA LEU A 133 -8.71 -10.93 -5.66
C LEU A 133 -8.92 -9.89 -6.78
N SER A 134 -8.64 -8.61 -6.48
CA SER A 134 -8.81 -7.48 -7.40
C SER A 134 -7.53 -6.64 -7.46
N ARG A 135 -7.18 -5.91 -6.40
CA ARG A 135 -5.97 -5.07 -6.36
C ARG A 135 -5.59 -4.67 -4.95
N PHE A 136 -4.34 -4.30 -4.76
CA PHE A 136 -3.91 -3.45 -3.65
C PHE A 136 -3.60 -2.03 -4.17
N TYR A 137 -4.09 -1.00 -3.49
CA TYR A 137 -3.96 0.40 -3.95
C TYR A 137 -3.81 1.40 -2.79
N THR A 138 -2.74 2.20 -2.77
CA THR A 138 -2.63 3.38 -1.89
C THR A 138 -2.74 4.69 -2.68
N GLN A 139 -3.22 5.77 -2.07
CA GLN A 139 -3.20 7.13 -2.65
C GLN A 139 -3.30 8.20 -1.54
N ASN A 140 -2.60 9.34 -1.66
CA ASN A 140 -2.69 10.46 -0.70
C ASN A 140 -2.62 10.02 0.78
N SER A 141 -1.81 9.02 1.12
CA SER A 141 -1.83 8.39 2.45
C SER A 141 -0.42 8.24 3.00
N SER A 142 -0.24 8.54 4.29
CA SER A 142 1.06 8.50 4.94
C SER A 142 1.17 7.46 6.04
N ASP A 143 2.40 7.06 6.36
CA ASP A 143 2.73 6.26 7.55
C ASP A 143 1.97 4.91 7.52
N ILE A 144 2.27 4.12 6.48
CA ILE A 144 1.62 2.85 6.20
C ILE A 144 2.63 1.72 6.40
N ASP A 145 2.38 0.83 7.35
CA ASP A 145 3.21 -0.35 7.64
C ASP A 145 2.45 -1.64 7.28
N ILE A 146 2.94 -2.40 6.30
CA ILE A 146 2.30 -3.64 5.86
C ILE A 146 3.28 -4.81 5.85
N ASN A 147 2.84 -5.92 6.43
CA ASN A 147 3.64 -7.14 6.46
C ASN A 147 3.61 -7.85 5.09
N THR A 148 2.52 -8.54 4.74
CA THR A 148 2.43 -9.22 3.43
C THR A 148 1.15 -8.84 2.67
N ILE A 149 1.33 -8.38 1.43
CA ILE A 149 0.30 -8.17 0.42
C ILE A 149 0.35 -9.32 -0.58
N VAL A 150 -0.80 -9.92 -0.89
CA VAL A 150 -0.96 -10.84 -2.02
C VAL A 150 -2.03 -10.32 -2.96
N THR A 151 -1.74 -10.27 -4.26
CA THR A 151 -2.75 -9.99 -5.30
C THR A 151 -2.75 -11.11 -6.33
N LYS A 152 -3.95 -11.62 -6.66
CA LYS A 152 -4.14 -12.76 -7.56
C LYS A 152 -5.52 -12.74 -8.19
N THR A 153 -5.72 -13.42 -9.30
CA THR A 153 -7.06 -13.68 -9.83
C THR A 153 -7.64 -14.97 -9.25
N ASP A 154 -8.90 -14.91 -8.82
CA ASP A 154 -9.76 -16.07 -8.69
C ASP A 154 -11.18 -15.66 -9.13
N THR A 155 -11.54 -15.98 -10.37
CA THR A 155 -12.81 -15.58 -10.98
C THR A 155 -14.00 -16.38 -10.45
N LEU A 156 -13.75 -17.59 -9.91
CA LEU A 156 -14.79 -18.43 -9.32
C LEU A 156 -15.20 -17.88 -7.95
N ILE A 157 -14.22 -17.58 -7.09
CA ILE A 157 -14.49 -16.98 -5.77
C ILE A 157 -15.04 -15.55 -5.91
N LYS A 158 -14.56 -14.77 -6.87
CA LYS A 158 -15.00 -13.36 -7.07
C LYS A 158 -16.31 -13.22 -7.84
N GLY A 159 -16.80 -14.28 -8.49
CA GLY A 159 -18.05 -14.25 -9.26
C GLY A 159 -18.04 -13.36 -10.51
N ASN A 160 -16.87 -12.94 -11.01
CA ASN A 160 -16.74 -12.21 -12.27
C ASN A 160 -15.40 -12.50 -12.97
N THR A 161 -15.32 -12.17 -14.26
CA THR A 161 -14.21 -12.52 -15.15
C THR A 161 -13.02 -11.55 -15.11
N LEU A 162 -13.08 -10.47 -14.33
CA LEU A 162 -11.98 -9.52 -14.26
C LEU A 162 -10.78 -10.18 -13.58
N ARG A 163 -9.61 -10.03 -14.19
CA ARG A 163 -8.32 -10.35 -13.56
C ARG A 163 -7.88 -9.27 -12.58
N SER A 164 -6.93 -9.60 -11.69
CA SER A 164 -6.33 -8.64 -10.78
C SER A 164 -5.64 -7.50 -11.54
N THR A 165 -5.47 -6.34 -10.90
CA THR A 165 -4.67 -5.22 -11.43
C THR A 165 -3.36 -5.02 -10.66
N GLY A 166 -2.89 -6.05 -9.95
CA GLY A 166 -1.63 -5.99 -9.21
C GLY A 166 -1.67 -5.07 -7.98
N CYS A 167 -0.51 -4.51 -7.65
CA CYS A 167 -0.26 -3.66 -6.49
C CYS A 167 0.22 -2.27 -6.96
N SER A 168 -0.39 -1.19 -6.46
CA SER A 168 -0.07 0.19 -6.84
C SER A 168 0.02 1.09 -5.60
N ILE A 169 1.17 1.74 -5.47
CA ILE A 169 1.43 2.83 -4.53
C ILE A 169 1.34 4.11 -5.34
N HIS A 170 0.23 4.83 -5.20
CA HIS A 170 -0.08 5.99 -6.03
C HIS A 170 0.34 7.30 -5.35
N GLY A 171 0.52 8.33 -6.19
CA GLY A 171 0.89 9.68 -5.81
C GLY A 171 0.13 10.26 -4.61
N GLY A 172 0.84 11.11 -3.87
CA GLY A 172 0.50 11.61 -2.55
C GLY A 172 0.74 10.61 -1.42
N SER A 173 1.23 9.39 -1.70
CA SER A 173 1.64 8.46 -0.65
C SER A 173 3.08 8.72 -0.18
N HIS A 174 3.29 8.65 1.13
CA HIS A 174 4.55 9.00 1.80
C HIS A 174 4.80 8.06 2.99
N ASN A 175 6.05 7.67 3.28
CA ASN A 175 6.35 6.73 4.39
C ASN A 175 5.54 5.42 4.27
N VAL A 176 5.71 4.69 3.16
CA VAL A 176 5.04 3.39 2.96
C VAL A 176 6.05 2.27 3.05
N SER A 177 5.84 1.33 3.96
CA SER A 177 6.72 0.20 4.28
C SER A 177 5.99 -1.12 4.02
N ILE A 178 6.56 -2.00 3.21
CA ILE A 178 5.97 -3.29 2.84
C ILE A 178 7.03 -4.40 2.96
N LYS A 179 6.86 -5.37 3.87
CA LYS A 179 7.83 -6.49 3.95
C LYS A 179 7.72 -7.42 2.73
N LYS A 180 6.52 -7.65 2.20
CA LYS A 180 6.34 -8.45 1.00
C LYS A 180 5.13 -8.05 0.15
N ALA A 181 5.35 -7.80 -1.13
CA ALA A 181 4.32 -7.74 -2.16
C ALA A 181 4.46 -8.94 -3.11
N HIS A 182 3.47 -9.83 -3.15
CA HIS A 182 3.43 -10.99 -4.05
C HIS A 182 2.26 -10.88 -5.02
N ILE A 183 2.58 -10.58 -6.28
CA ILE A 183 1.63 -10.40 -7.37
C ILE A 183 1.66 -11.66 -8.22
N PHE A 184 0.63 -12.49 -8.11
CA PHE A 184 0.49 -13.71 -8.90
C PHE A 184 0.12 -13.40 -10.36
N ASP A 185 -0.71 -12.39 -10.59
CA ASP A 185 -1.04 -11.91 -11.92
C ASP A 185 -1.52 -10.45 -11.90
N SER A 186 -1.38 -9.77 -13.04
CA SER A 186 -2.03 -8.49 -13.34
C SER A 186 -2.54 -8.52 -14.78
N GLY A 187 -3.78 -8.09 -15.00
CA GLY A 187 -4.53 -8.21 -16.25
C GLY A 187 -4.59 -6.94 -17.11
N SER A 188 -5.17 -7.09 -18.30
CA SER A 188 -5.31 -6.04 -19.32
C SER A 188 -6.59 -6.23 -20.18
N GLY A 189 -6.75 -5.38 -21.20
CA GLY A 189 -7.71 -5.60 -22.30
C GLY A 189 -8.89 -4.63 -22.32
N SER A 190 -9.70 -4.57 -21.27
CA SER A 190 -10.87 -3.68 -21.22
C SER A 190 -10.53 -2.26 -20.72
N GLU A 191 -11.44 -1.30 -20.94
CA GLU A 191 -11.36 0.06 -20.38
C GLU A 191 -11.17 0.10 -18.86
N LEU A 192 -11.59 -0.94 -18.13
CA LEU A 192 -11.36 -1.06 -16.69
C LEU A 192 -9.87 -1.18 -16.32
N TYR A 193 -9.03 -1.60 -17.27
CA TYR A 193 -7.58 -1.67 -17.15
C TYR A 193 -6.84 -0.43 -17.69
N LYS A 194 -7.56 0.64 -18.07
CA LYS A 194 -6.99 1.81 -18.75
C LYS A 194 -5.75 2.42 -18.08
N TYR A 195 -5.76 2.51 -16.76
CA TYR A 195 -4.67 3.10 -15.96
C TYR A 195 -3.71 2.07 -15.36
N ILE A 196 -3.86 0.77 -15.68
CA ILE A 196 -3.04 -0.30 -15.13
C ILE A 196 -1.80 -0.46 -15.98
N LYS A 197 -0.64 -0.11 -15.42
CA LYS A 197 0.63 -0.10 -16.16
C LYS A 197 1.40 -1.41 -16.04
N GLY A 198 1.17 -2.20 -14.99
CA GLY A 198 1.96 -3.40 -14.73
C GLY A 198 1.52 -4.21 -13.51
N GLY A 199 2.41 -5.07 -13.01
CA GLY A 199 2.17 -5.91 -11.84
C GLY A 199 2.41 -5.17 -10.52
N PHE A 200 3.56 -4.51 -10.42
CA PHE A 200 3.92 -3.66 -9.28
C PHE A 200 4.18 -2.23 -9.74
N LEU A 201 3.54 -1.25 -9.09
CA LEU A 201 3.58 0.15 -9.49
C LEU A 201 3.90 1.06 -8.31
N ILE A 202 4.90 1.92 -8.46
CA ILE A 202 5.09 3.11 -7.61
C ILE A 202 5.07 4.30 -8.56
N HIS A 203 4.02 5.12 -8.51
CA HIS A 203 3.81 6.13 -9.55
C HIS A 203 2.86 7.27 -9.16
N GLY A 204 2.93 8.36 -9.90
CA GLY A 204 2.07 9.53 -9.75
C GLY A 204 2.38 10.56 -10.83
N HIS A 205 1.77 11.74 -10.74
CA HIS A 205 2.12 12.88 -11.58
C HIS A 205 1.92 14.19 -10.82
N ASN A 206 2.98 14.99 -10.71
CA ASN A 206 3.04 16.26 -9.95
C ASN A 206 2.77 16.10 -8.44
N ASN A 207 2.89 14.88 -7.92
CA ASN A 207 2.69 14.48 -6.53
C ASN A 207 3.13 13.01 -6.39
N GLU A 208 4.29 12.67 -6.92
CA GLU A 208 4.83 11.30 -6.97
C GLU A 208 5.09 10.75 -5.56
N PRO A 209 5.03 9.41 -5.33
CA PRO A 209 5.27 8.83 -4.00
C PRO A 209 6.69 9.09 -3.48
N THR A 210 6.84 9.21 -2.15
CA THR A 210 8.13 9.47 -1.49
C THR A 210 8.40 8.58 -0.26
N ASN A 211 9.66 8.26 0.01
CA ASN A 211 10.10 7.39 1.13
C ASN A 211 9.31 6.06 1.18
N ILE A 212 9.51 5.24 0.14
CA ILE A 212 8.80 3.97 -0.04
C ILE A 212 9.79 2.83 0.14
N LYS A 213 9.53 1.91 1.07
CA LYS A 213 10.44 0.82 1.44
C LYS A 213 9.77 -0.53 1.22
N VAL A 214 10.41 -1.41 0.46
CA VAL A 214 9.88 -2.75 0.17
C VAL A 214 10.94 -3.83 0.28
N ASP A 215 10.87 -4.71 1.29
CA ASP A 215 11.87 -5.76 1.47
C ASP A 215 11.82 -6.81 0.34
N THR A 216 10.63 -7.08 -0.23
CA THR A 216 10.47 -8.09 -1.29
C THR A 216 9.27 -7.80 -2.19
N VAL A 217 9.52 -7.69 -3.50
CA VAL A 217 8.51 -7.69 -4.57
C VAL A 217 8.71 -8.92 -5.44
N ILE A 218 7.65 -9.70 -5.64
CA ILE A 218 7.63 -10.81 -6.60
C ILE A 218 6.43 -10.62 -7.53
N VAL A 219 6.69 -10.44 -8.82
CA VAL A 219 5.68 -10.44 -9.89
C VAL A 219 5.83 -11.76 -10.66
N GLU A 220 4.94 -12.71 -10.39
CA GLU A 220 4.87 -13.99 -11.09
C GLU A 220 4.43 -13.79 -12.55
N SER A 221 3.46 -12.91 -12.78
CA SER A 221 2.90 -12.61 -14.10
C SER A 221 2.34 -11.19 -14.19
N SER A 222 2.51 -10.55 -15.34
CA SER A 222 1.86 -9.28 -15.69
C SER A 222 1.57 -9.22 -17.18
N ASP A 223 0.37 -8.82 -17.54
CA ASP A 223 -0.01 -8.59 -18.95
C ASP A 223 0.78 -7.43 -19.59
N ARG A 224 1.29 -6.51 -18.78
CA ARG A 224 1.93 -5.25 -19.20
C ARG A 224 3.35 -5.17 -18.61
N HIS A 225 3.82 -4.04 -18.09
CA HIS A 225 5.12 -3.98 -17.44
C HIS A 225 5.18 -4.92 -16.21
N GLY A 226 6.35 -5.46 -15.89
CA GLY A 226 6.53 -6.19 -14.62
C GLY A 226 6.42 -5.23 -13.45
N ALA A 227 7.36 -4.29 -13.38
CA ALA A 227 7.32 -3.12 -12.51
C ALA A 227 7.43 -1.79 -13.28
N TYR A 228 6.78 -0.73 -12.76
CA TYR A 228 7.00 0.66 -13.18
C TYR A 228 7.22 1.54 -11.94
N LEU A 229 8.33 2.29 -11.94
CA LEU A 229 8.81 3.07 -10.79
C LEU A 229 9.05 4.54 -11.18
N SER A 230 8.44 5.44 -10.43
CA SER A 230 8.54 6.90 -10.51
C SER A 230 8.28 7.48 -9.11
N GLY A 231 9.11 8.42 -8.67
CA GLY A 231 9.07 8.99 -7.30
C GLY A 231 10.45 9.30 -6.74
N GLU A 232 10.54 9.48 -5.42
CA GLU A 232 11.79 9.82 -4.72
C GLU A 232 11.96 8.97 -3.45
N ASP A 233 13.20 8.66 -3.06
CA ASP A 233 13.53 7.83 -1.89
C ASP A 233 12.82 6.46 -1.88
N ILE A 234 12.85 5.74 -3.01
CA ILE A 234 12.32 4.37 -3.14
C ILE A 234 13.44 3.36 -2.86
N ASP A 235 13.26 2.47 -1.90
CA ASP A 235 14.20 1.44 -1.46
C ASP A 235 13.56 0.06 -1.61
N ILE A 236 14.13 -0.81 -2.46
CA ILE A 236 13.62 -2.17 -2.72
C ILE A 236 14.74 -3.21 -2.60
N LYS A 237 14.78 -3.98 -1.52
CA LYS A 237 15.87 -4.96 -1.31
C LYS A 237 15.87 -6.10 -2.32
N PHE A 238 14.69 -6.61 -2.67
CA PHE A 238 14.57 -7.71 -3.64
C PHE A 238 13.38 -7.52 -4.58
N LEU A 239 13.67 -7.35 -5.86
CA LEU A 239 12.68 -7.23 -6.94
C LEU A 239 12.83 -8.41 -7.92
N HIS A 240 11.81 -9.26 -8.03
CA HIS A 240 11.82 -10.39 -8.97
C HIS A 240 10.60 -10.35 -9.89
N ILE A 241 10.85 -10.15 -11.18
CA ILE A 241 9.86 -10.19 -12.27
C ILE A 241 10.05 -11.49 -13.04
N LYS A 242 8.99 -12.27 -13.28
CA LYS A 242 9.07 -13.55 -14.00
C LYS A 242 8.47 -13.55 -15.39
N GLN A 243 7.20 -13.15 -15.52
CA GLN A 243 6.50 -13.10 -16.81
C GLN A 243 5.88 -11.72 -16.96
N PHE A 244 6.21 -11.02 -18.04
CA PHE A 244 5.68 -9.68 -18.33
C PHE A 244 5.36 -9.51 -19.81
N GLY A 245 4.51 -8.54 -20.12
CA GLY A 245 4.07 -8.24 -21.48
C GLY A 245 3.31 -9.38 -22.17
N ILE A 246 2.64 -10.25 -21.41
CA ILE A 246 1.92 -11.40 -21.97
C ILE A 246 0.47 -11.11 -22.40
N GLY A 247 0.01 -9.86 -22.20
CA GLY A 247 -1.34 -9.40 -22.54
C GLY A 247 -1.32 -8.28 -23.58
N THR A 248 -2.19 -7.28 -23.41
CA THR A 248 -2.42 -6.26 -24.45
C THR A 248 -2.32 -4.81 -23.95
N ALA A 249 -1.88 -3.93 -24.85
CA ALA A 249 -1.89 -2.49 -24.70
C ALA A 249 -3.26 -1.85 -25.02
N ASP A 250 -4.27 -2.66 -25.37
CA ASP A 250 -5.62 -2.16 -25.65
C ASP A 250 -6.16 -1.31 -24.49
N ASN A 251 -6.75 -0.17 -24.86
CA ASN A 251 -7.32 0.83 -23.95
C ASN A 251 -6.32 1.43 -22.93
N MET A 252 -5.02 1.18 -23.05
CA MET A 252 -4.00 1.71 -22.14
C MET A 252 -3.77 3.21 -22.33
N ALA A 253 -4.00 3.99 -21.27
CA ALA A 253 -3.65 5.40 -21.23
C ALA A 253 -2.12 5.61 -21.31
N PRO A 254 -1.65 6.74 -21.86
CA PRO A 254 -0.23 7.10 -21.85
C PRO A 254 0.42 7.05 -20.45
N MET A 255 1.74 6.86 -20.41
CA MET A 255 2.50 6.92 -19.16
C MET A 255 2.47 8.34 -18.58
N GLU A 256 2.64 8.47 -17.25
CA GLU A 256 2.63 9.78 -16.60
C GLU A 256 3.82 10.62 -17.07
N GLY A 257 3.52 11.74 -17.73
CA GLY A 257 4.52 12.56 -18.41
C GLY A 257 5.37 11.80 -19.45
N GLY A 258 4.84 10.76 -20.09
CA GLY A 258 5.49 10.01 -21.17
C GLY A 258 4.96 10.37 -22.56
N ILE A 259 5.63 9.92 -23.62
CA ILE A 259 5.19 10.16 -24.99
C ILE A 259 4.11 9.14 -25.37
N GLU A 260 3.06 9.58 -26.07
CA GLU A 260 2.00 8.67 -26.54
C GLU A 260 2.57 7.63 -27.52
N GLY A 261 2.26 6.36 -27.25
CA GLY A 261 2.78 5.20 -27.95
C GLY A 261 3.77 4.40 -27.10
N GLU A 262 4.56 5.04 -26.24
CA GLU A 262 5.57 4.35 -25.43
C GLU A 262 4.97 3.41 -24.39
N GLN A 263 3.75 3.70 -23.90
CA GLN A 263 3.03 2.83 -22.97
C GLN A 263 2.78 1.41 -23.52
N LYS A 264 2.89 1.22 -24.85
CA LYS A 264 2.65 -0.05 -25.53
C LYS A 264 3.88 -0.96 -25.54
N ASN A 265 5.07 -0.43 -25.24
CA ASN A 265 6.33 -1.17 -25.32
C ASN A 265 6.66 -1.77 -23.94
N PHE A 266 6.16 -2.98 -23.67
CA PHE A 266 6.23 -3.55 -22.33
C PHE A 266 7.66 -3.90 -21.90
N ALA A 267 7.90 -3.81 -20.58
CA ALA A 267 9.24 -3.92 -20.00
C ALA A 267 9.19 -4.73 -18.71
N GLY A 268 10.23 -5.51 -18.41
CA GLY A 268 10.34 -6.21 -17.13
C GLY A 268 10.36 -5.22 -15.97
N ILE A 269 11.26 -4.24 -16.06
CA ILE A 269 11.33 -3.09 -15.17
C ILE A 269 11.37 -1.81 -16.02
N TRP A 270 10.48 -0.85 -15.76
CA TRP A 270 10.58 0.51 -16.29
C TRP A 270 10.83 1.48 -15.13
N ILE A 271 11.92 2.25 -15.22
CA ILE A 271 12.24 3.33 -14.29
C ILE A 271 12.22 4.66 -15.05
N LYS A 272 11.48 5.66 -14.54
CA LYS A 272 11.30 6.99 -15.14
C LYS A 272 11.07 8.01 -14.05
N ASN A 273 11.75 9.17 -14.07
CA ASN A 273 11.63 10.20 -13.02
C ASN A 273 11.68 9.59 -11.60
N CYS A 274 12.64 8.70 -11.38
CA CYS A 274 12.88 8.02 -10.12
C CYS A 274 14.19 8.58 -9.56
N HIS A 275 14.17 9.02 -8.31
CA HIS A 275 15.22 9.87 -7.73
C HIS A 275 15.67 9.35 -6.38
N ASN A 276 16.97 9.48 -6.06
CA ASN A 276 17.55 9.11 -4.76
C ASN A 276 17.14 7.71 -4.26
N SER A 277 16.99 6.78 -5.20
CA SER A 277 16.35 5.48 -4.98
C SER A 277 17.35 4.34 -5.11
N PHE A 278 17.09 3.21 -4.45
CA PHE A 278 17.99 2.06 -4.38
C PHE A 278 17.25 0.74 -4.57
N ILE A 279 17.89 -0.21 -5.24
CA ILE A 279 17.44 -1.59 -5.34
C ILE A 279 18.64 -2.52 -5.10
N ASP A 280 18.70 -3.25 -3.98
CA ASP A 280 19.83 -4.14 -3.69
C ASP A 280 19.94 -5.24 -4.76
N TYR A 281 18.82 -5.90 -5.08
CA TYR A 281 18.81 -6.99 -6.04
C TYR A 281 17.57 -6.98 -6.93
N ALA A 282 17.80 -6.85 -8.25
CA ALA A 282 16.78 -6.98 -9.28
C ALA A 282 17.02 -8.24 -10.12
N ARG A 283 16.01 -9.11 -10.24
CA ARG A 283 15.98 -10.20 -11.22
C ARG A 283 14.82 -10.02 -12.19
N VAL A 284 15.14 -10.08 -13.49
CA VAL A 284 14.16 -10.19 -14.57
C VAL A 284 14.34 -11.55 -15.26
N ASP A 285 13.39 -12.45 -15.07
CA ASP A 285 13.27 -13.64 -15.90
C ASP A 285 12.57 -13.28 -17.22
N LEU A 286 13.12 -13.73 -18.33
CA LEU A 286 12.59 -13.52 -19.66
C LEU A 286 11.77 -14.73 -20.14
N LYS A 287 11.85 -15.86 -19.43
CA LYS A 287 11.13 -17.08 -19.80
C LYS A 287 9.62 -16.85 -19.84
N ASN A 288 9.03 -17.09 -21.01
CA ASN A 288 7.62 -16.84 -21.34
C ASN A 288 7.18 -15.36 -21.36
N SER A 289 8.09 -14.39 -21.21
CA SER A 289 7.75 -12.96 -21.36
C SER A 289 7.50 -12.57 -22.82
N GLY A 290 6.58 -11.65 -23.05
CA GLY A 290 6.11 -11.20 -24.36
C GLY A 290 6.27 -9.70 -24.63
N GLY A 291 6.95 -8.97 -23.74
CA GLY A 291 7.17 -7.53 -23.90
C GLY A 291 8.17 -7.15 -25.00
N THR A 292 8.59 -5.89 -24.96
CA THR A 292 9.58 -5.30 -25.89
C THR A 292 10.96 -5.20 -25.27
N TYR A 293 11.04 -4.94 -23.96
CA TYR A 293 12.30 -4.68 -23.27
C TYR A 293 12.49 -5.58 -22.05
N SER A 294 13.71 -6.03 -21.79
CA SER A 294 14.09 -6.62 -20.49
C SER A 294 14.05 -5.54 -19.41
N VAL A 295 14.68 -4.40 -19.68
CA VAL A 295 14.59 -3.16 -18.88
C VAL A 295 14.39 -1.93 -19.77
N ASN A 296 13.63 -0.95 -19.27
CA ASN A 296 13.47 0.38 -19.87
C ASN A 296 13.88 1.46 -18.85
N PHE A 297 15.11 1.94 -18.97
CA PHE A 297 15.67 3.02 -18.17
C PHE A 297 15.49 4.33 -18.96
N ASP A 298 14.39 5.00 -18.64
CA ASP A 298 13.88 6.20 -19.31
C ASP A 298 14.53 7.46 -18.70
N ILE A 299 14.10 8.65 -19.12
CA ILE A 299 14.64 9.94 -18.68
C ILE A 299 14.60 10.09 -17.14
N GLY A 300 15.69 10.64 -16.60
CA GLY A 300 15.86 10.99 -15.19
C GLY A 300 17.06 11.92 -14.99
N GLU A 301 17.64 11.91 -13.78
CA GLU A 301 18.66 12.90 -13.36
C GLU A 301 19.90 12.23 -12.75
N ASP A 302 21.06 12.37 -13.41
CA ASP A 302 22.30 11.69 -13.02
C ASP A 302 22.89 12.12 -11.65
N PHE A 303 22.43 13.28 -11.14
CA PHE A 303 22.80 13.85 -9.84
C PHE A 303 21.83 13.48 -8.70
N ARG A 304 20.66 12.88 -9.02
CA ARG A 304 19.74 12.23 -8.08
C ARG A 304 19.42 10.82 -8.57
N PRO A 305 20.43 9.93 -8.64
CA PRO A 305 20.30 8.67 -9.36
C PRO A 305 19.33 7.69 -8.69
N THR A 306 18.81 6.75 -9.49
CA THR A 306 18.35 5.45 -8.98
C THR A 306 19.48 4.45 -9.18
N VAL A 307 19.86 3.73 -8.13
CA VAL A 307 20.93 2.72 -8.18
C VAL A 307 20.33 1.33 -8.05
N ILE A 308 20.80 0.40 -8.88
CA ILE A 308 20.56 -1.04 -8.74
C ILE A 308 21.93 -1.68 -8.45
N GLU A 309 22.13 -2.27 -7.27
CA GLU A 309 23.43 -2.85 -6.93
C GLU A 309 23.70 -4.08 -7.83
N ASP A 310 22.81 -5.08 -7.76
CA ASP A 310 22.85 -6.28 -8.58
C ASP A 310 21.63 -6.38 -9.53
N LEU A 311 21.88 -6.45 -10.84
CA LEU A 311 20.87 -6.72 -11.87
C LEU A 311 21.17 -8.06 -12.56
N LEU A 312 20.29 -9.05 -12.37
CA LEU A 312 20.29 -10.31 -13.11
C LEU A 312 19.17 -10.32 -14.16
N ILE A 313 19.54 -10.51 -15.42
CA ILE A 313 18.60 -10.80 -16.51
C ILE A 313 18.81 -12.27 -16.91
N SER A 314 17.78 -13.10 -16.73
CA SER A 314 17.89 -14.56 -16.91
C SER A 314 16.93 -15.07 -17.99
N GLY A 315 17.38 -16.03 -18.81
CA GLY A 315 16.65 -16.53 -19.97
C GLY A 315 16.89 -15.73 -21.26
N VAL A 316 18.03 -15.03 -21.36
CA VAL A 316 18.38 -14.17 -22.52
C VAL A 316 18.46 -15.01 -23.81
N GLU A 317 19.05 -16.21 -23.76
CA GLU A 317 19.08 -17.14 -24.91
C GLU A 317 17.69 -17.57 -25.40
N LEU A 318 16.68 -17.54 -24.52
CA LEU A 318 15.29 -17.89 -24.86
C LEU A 318 14.49 -16.71 -25.44
N LYS A 319 15.02 -15.49 -25.31
CA LYS A 319 14.39 -14.22 -25.72
C LYS A 319 15.43 -13.20 -26.20
N PRO A 320 16.18 -13.48 -27.29
CA PRO A 320 17.17 -12.54 -27.83
C PRO A 320 16.55 -11.22 -28.31
N ASP A 321 15.25 -11.20 -28.59
CA ASP A 321 14.52 -10.02 -29.09
C ASP A 321 14.11 -9.01 -27.97
N LEU A 322 14.37 -9.31 -26.69
CA LEU A 322 14.03 -8.43 -25.55
C LEU A 322 15.18 -7.45 -25.24
N ASP A 323 15.22 -6.37 -26.01
CA ASP A 323 16.23 -5.30 -25.91
C ASP A 323 16.36 -4.69 -24.51
N LYS A 324 17.52 -4.07 -24.24
CA LYS A 324 17.71 -3.15 -23.10
C LYS A 324 17.59 -1.71 -23.61
N ARG A 325 16.53 -1.00 -23.24
CA ARG A 325 16.38 0.43 -23.57
C ARG A 325 16.96 1.28 -22.44
N ILE A 326 18.00 2.04 -22.74
CA ILE A 326 18.68 2.93 -21.78
C ILE A 326 18.86 4.29 -22.45
N PHE A 327 18.24 5.34 -21.90
CA PHE A 327 18.44 6.70 -22.38
C PHE A 327 19.78 7.27 -21.93
N SER A 328 20.36 8.17 -22.74
CA SER A 328 21.63 8.85 -22.44
C SER A 328 21.59 9.80 -21.23
N ARG A 329 20.39 10.07 -20.68
CA ARG A 329 20.12 10.90 -19.50
C ARG A 329 19.11 10.22 -18.59
N THR A 330 19.40 9.00 -18.18
CA THR A 330 18.44 8.18 -17.43
C THR A 330 18.48 8.41 -15.92
N GLY A 331 19.61 8.82 -15.33
CA GLY A 331 19.78 8.82 -13.88
C GLY A 331 19.89 7.42 -13.24
N VAL A 332 19.40 6.36 -13.91
CA VAL A 332 19.57 4.97 -13.47
C VAL A 332 21.02 4.52 -13.65
N LYS A 333 21.59 3.90 -12.60
CA LYS A 333 22.91 3.28 -12.59
C LYS A 333 22.77 1.85 -12.09
N TYR A 334 23.57 0.94 -12.63
CA TYR A 334 23.73 -0.39 -12.06
C TYR A 334 25.22 -0.72 -11.90
N TYR A 335 25.60 -1.43 -10.85
CA TYR A 335 27.00 -1.79 -10.61
C TYR A 335 27.35 -3.15 -11.17
N ASN A 336 26.55 -4.18 -10.87
CA ASN A 336 26.74 -5.52 -11.41
C ASN A 336 25.59 -5.87 -12.36
N LEU A 337 25.92 -6.23 -13.61
CA LEU A 337 24.97 -6.81 -14.56
C LEU A 337 25.40 -8.24 -14.88
N THR A 338 24.51 -9.20 -14.64
CA THR A 338 24.67 -10.60 -15.06
C THR A 338 23.58 -10.95 -16.06
N GLU A 339 23.96 -11.61 -17.16
CA GLU A 339 23.05 -12.05 -18.21
C GLU A 339 23.25 -13.55 -18.45
N ASN A 340 22.17 -14.36 -18.35
CA ASN A 340 22.20 -15.82 -18.54
C ASN A 340 20.87 -16.41 -19.05
#